data_AF-A0A2S9XPE0-F1
#
_entry.id   AF-A0A2S9XPE0-F1
#
_cell.length_a   1.000
_cell.length_b   1.000
_cell.length_c   1.000
_cell.angle_alpha   90.00
_cell.angle_beta   90.00
_cell.angle_gamma   90.00
#
_symmetry.space_group_name_H-M   'P 1'
#
loop_
_entity.id
_entity.type
_entity.pdbx_description
1 polymer ?
#
loop_
_entity_poly.entity_id
_entity_poly.type
_entity_poly.pdbx_seq_one_letter_code
_entity_poly.pdbx_strand_id
1 'polypeptide(L)'
;MSEQEFEGEVVSLAERRAQAQAREAEARRQQALQQARVEAGEEPKPWLTYVLIGLNVLVWVVMVSLGVDAYEPSGGIMVDYGALVGVLIVNGEWWRLLTAMFLHAGIFHIGFNMYFLWQVGRFCERLFGRPGYLTIYLGTGLLAGMVSAAWTPTIPSVGASGALFGLFGAFLGFTLRRRRSLPPEFVRMAKMNALILGVLSVVIAVMIPRIDLVAHVVGFVVGLGLGYLISKLAERPVKSKQEARALQLKVVAGVAAATAVVLVAGALGLPRWDDPYPKIEAAYDRYHAVELAYIAAGEDVERRIEVIEEQALPVMDQNQAELGAAMKLPARSRETVDQWTRHYDLRGQAFAKELEGLRNNDPRAISEAEALHAEAMAALGDESE
;
A
#
# COMPACT_ATOMS: atom_id res chain seq x y z
N MET A 1 26.08 -58.77 24.05
CA MET A 1 27.13 -57.84 23.60
C MET A 1 28.47 -58.52 23.81
N SER A 2 29.23 -58.69 22.73
CA SER A 2 30.62 -59.13 22.84
C SER A 2 31.50 -57.99 23.36
N GLU A 3 32.66 -58.31 23.92
CA GLU A 3 33.65 -57.32 24.40
C GLU A 3 34.03 -56.31 23.30
N GLN A 4 34.10 -56.79 22.05
CA GLN A 4 34.36 -55.96 20.86
C GLN A 4 33.21 -55.01 20.50
N GLU A 5 31.94 -55.40 20.71
CA GLU A 5 30.80 -54.49 20.53
C GLU A 5 30.79 -53.38 21.58
N PHE A 6 31.14 -53.70 22.83
CA PHE A 6 31.20 -52.72 23.92
C PHE A 6 32.34 -51.71 23.70
N GLU A 7 33.54 -52.16 23.34
CA GLU A 7 34.65 -51.26 23.00
C GLU A 7 34.33 -50.36 21.79
N GLY A 8 33.72 -50.92 20.74
CA GLY A 8 33.29 -50.15 19.57
C GLY A 8 32.25 -49.07 19.90
N GLU A 9 31.30 -49.37 20.80
CA GLU A 9 30.29 -48.41 21.24
C GLU A 9 30.88 -47.26 22.08
N VAL A 10 31.83 -47.57 22.97
CA VAL A 10 32.55 -46.59 23.80
C VAL A 10 33.42 -45.66 22.95
N VAL A 11 34.13 -46.19 21.94
CA VAL A 11 34.89 -45.38 20.98
C VAL A 11 33.97 -44.45 20.20
N SER A 12 32.80 -44.93 19.74
CA SER A 12 31.83 -44.07 19.04
C SER A 12 31.25 -42.97 19.94
N LEU A 13 31.06 -43.25 21.23
CA LEU A 13 30.61 -42.28 22.23
C LEU A 13 31.68 -41.21 22.51
N ALA A 14 32.95 -41.60 22.59
CA ALA A 14 34.07 -40.68 22.75
C ALA A 14 34.22 -39.76 21.53
N GLU A 15 34.11 -40.29 20.31
CA GLU A 15 34.14 -39.50 19.07
C GLU A 15 32.96 -38.52 18.99
N ARG A 16 31.75 -38.94 19.35
CA ARG A 16 30.56 -38.07 19.41
C ARG A 16 30.73 -36.94 20.42
N ARG A 17 31.32 -37.23 21.59
CA ARG A 17 31.64 -36.22 22.61
C ARG A 17 32.70 -35.23 22.13
N ALA A 18 33.76 -35.71 21.49
CA ALA A 18 34.81 -34.87 20.92
C ALA A 18 34.26 -33.94 19.82
N GLN A 19 33.41 -34.46 18.92
CA GLN A 19 32.74 -33.65 17.91
C GLN A 19 31.78 -32.61 18.51
N ALA A 20 31.04 -32.97 19.57
CA ALA A 20 30.16 -32.03 20.26
C ALA A 20 30.96 -30.90 20.92
N GLN A 21 32.06 -31.24 21.61
CA GLN A 21 32.97 -30.26 22.23
C GLN A 21 33.62 -29.34 21.19
N ALA A 22 34.06 -29.88 20.05
CA ALA A 22 34.62 -29.08 18.96
C ALA A 22 33.60 -28.08 18.39
N ARG A 23 32.35 -28.50 18.16
CA ARG A 23 31.26 -27.62 17.71
C ARG A 23 30.95 -26.54 18.74
N GLU A 24 30.97 -26.87 20.03
CA GLU A 24 30.71 -25.93 21.11
C GLU A 24 31.85 -24.89 21.23
N ALA A 25 33.11 -25.32 21.10
CA ALA A 25 34.27 -24.44 21.07
C ALA A 25 34.25 -23.49 19.86
N GLU A 26 33.87 -24.00 18.68
CA GLU A 26 33.70 -23.19 17.48
C GLU A 26 32.56 -22.18 17.61
N ALA A 27 31.42 -22.58 18.20
CA ALA A 27 30.30 -21.69 18.50
C ALA A 27 30.69 -20.58 19.48
N ARG A 28 31.43 -20.90 20.55
CA ARG A 28 31.96 -19.91 21.50
C ARG A 28 32.93 -18.94 20.84
N ARG A 29 33.83 -19.44 19.97
CA ARG A 29 34.76 -18.61 19.20
C ARG A 29 34.00 -17.66 18.25
N GLN A 30 32.98 -18.16 17.56
CA GLN A 30 32.10 -17.35 16.70
C GLN A 30 31.36 -16.27 17.50
N GLN A 31 30.83 -16.61 18.68
CA GLN A 31 30.20 -15.66 19.58
C GLN A 31 31.17 -14.57 20.06
N ALA A 32 32.38 -14.96 20.48
CA ALA A 32 33.40 -14.00 20.93
C ALA A 32 33.84 -13.06 19.80
N LEU A 33 34.01 -13.58 18.57
CA LEU A 33 34.29 -12.76 17.40
C LEU A 33 33.12 -11.82 17.08
N GLN A 34 31.88 -12.28 17.20
CA GLN A 34 30.69 -11.44 16.98
C GLN A 34 30.63 -10.32 18.03
N GLN A 35 30.86 -10.62 19.31
CA GLN A 35 30.90 -9.62 20.38
C GLN A 35 32.03 -8.60 20.16
N ALA A 36 33.24 -9.05 19.82
CA ALA A 36 34.36 -8.16 19.53
C ALA A 36 34.06 -7.20 18.35
N ARG A 37 33.33 -7.66 17.32
CA ARG A 37 32.90 -6.81 16.20
C ARG A 37 31.84 -5.79 16.59
N VAL A 38 30.93 -6.16 17.50
CA VAL A 38 29.95 -5.23 18.08
C VAL A 38 30.67 -4.16 18.91
N GLU A 39 31.60 -4.58 19.78
CA GLU A 39 32.41 -3.68 20.62
C GLU A 39 33.30 -2.74 19.79
N ALA A 40 33.86 -3.24 18.69
CA ALA A 40 34.64 -2.44 17.74
C ALA A 40 33.79 -1.51 16.85
N GLY A 41 32.45 -1.55 16.96
CA GLY A 41 31.55 -0.73 16.14
C GLY A 41 31.57 -1.10 14.65
N GLU A 42 32.03 -2.31 14.31
CA GLU A 42 32.13 -2.81 12.93
C GLU A 42 30.79 -3.31 12.37
N GLU A 43 29.67 -3.10 13.08
CA GLU A 43 28.36 -3.44 12.53
C GLU A 43 28.12 -2.71 11.21
N PRO A 44 27.65 -3.41 10.16
CA PRO A 44 27.28 -2.77 8.91
C PRO A 44 26.24 -1.68 9.17
N LYS A 45 26.63 -0.41 9.00
CA LYS A 45 25.72 0.72 9.16
C LYS A 45 24.59 0.61 8.11
N PRO A 46 23.31 0.69 8.51
CA PRO A 46 22.16 0.52 7.63
C PRO A 46 21.86 1.81 6.84
N TRP A 47 22.82 2.27 6.05
CA TRP A 47 22.70 3.53 5.29
C TRP A 47 21.58 3.50 4.27
N LEU A 48 21.28 2.33 3.68
CA LEU A 48 20.26 2.25 2.64
C LEU A 48 18.87 2.48 3.23
N THR A 49 18.63 2.01 4.46
CA THR A 49 17.44 2.34 5.24
C THR A 49 17.32 3.87 5.41
N TYR A 50 18.40 4.55 5.79
CA TYR A 50 18.38 6.00 5.96
C TYR A 50 18.20 6.75 4.64
N VAL A 51 18.74 6.24 3.53
CA VAL A 51 18.51 6.80 2.19
C VAL A 51 17.04 6.67 1.80
N LEU A 52 16.42 5.50 2.01
CA LEU A 52 15.00 5.31 1.71
C LEU A 52 14.14 6.24 2.59
N ILE A 53 14.45 6.38 3.88
CA ILE A 53 13.77 7.36 4.74
C ILE A 53 13.92 8.77 4.18
N GLY A 54 15.14 9.18 3.85
CA GLY A 54 15.43 10.50 3.30
C GLY A 54 14.68 10.78 1.99
N LEU A 55 14.57 9.79 1.09
CA LEU A 55 13.84 9.94 -0.16
C LEU A 55 12.33 10.11 0.08
N ASN A 56 11.73 9.30 0.95
CA ASN A 56 10.31 9.42 1.30
C ASN A 56 9.99 10.76 1.94
N VAL A 57 10.82 11.20 2.89
CA VAL A 57 10.68 12.51 3.54
C VAL A 57 10.86 13.65 2.55
N LEU A 58 11.86 13.56 1.66
CA LEU A 58 12.09 14.57 0.63
C LEU A 58 10.89 14.72 -0.30
N VAL A 59 10.35 13.62 -0.81
CA VAL A 59 9.17 13.65 -1.69
C VAL A 59 7.99 14.31 -0.99
N TRP A 60 7.70 13.91 0.25
CA TRP A 60 6.61 14.48 1.03
C TRP A 60 6.80 15.97 1.33
N VAL A 61 8.01 16.39 1.73
CA VAL A 61 8.32 17.81 1.97
C VAL A 61 8.17 18.64 0.69
N VAL A 62 8.61 18.12 -0.46
CA VAL A 62 8.44 18.80 -1.75
C VAL A 62 6.97 18.98 -2.07
N MET A 63 6.14 17.94 -1.92
CA MET A 63 4.69 18.03 -2.15
C MET A 63 4.03 19.10 -1.27
N VAL A 64 4.31 19.08 0.03
CA VAL A 64 3.77 20.08 0.97
C VAL A 64 4.24 21.49 0.62
N SER A 65 5.51 21.65 0.21
CA SER A 65 6.04 22.95 -0.22
C SER A 65 5.40 23.49 -1.51
N LEU A 66 4.80 22.61 -2.31
CA LEU A 66 4.06 22.94 -3.53
C LEU A 66 2.55 23.13 -3.29
N GLY A 67 2.10 23.12 -2.02
CA GLY A 67 0.72 23.43 -1.64
C GLY A 67 -0.17 22.21 -1.36
N VAL A 68 0.38 20.99 -1.35
CA VAL A 68 -0.36 19.81 -0.92
C VAL A 68 -0.61 19.86 0.60
N ASP A 69 -1.84 19.57 1.03
CA ASP A 69 -2.18 19.55 2.47
C ASP A 69 -1.33 18.53 3.23
N ALA A 70 -0.79 18.96 4.39
CA ALA A 70 0.16 18.17 5.16
C ALA A 70 -0.52 17.10 6.05
N TYR A 71 -1.83 17.15 6.24
CA TYR A 71 -2.58 16.25 7.10
C TYR A 71 -3.49 15.34 6.30
N GLU A 72 -4.27 15.91 5.38
CA GLU A 72 -5.33 15.27 4.64
C GLU A 72 -5.39 15.77 3.19
N PRO A 73 -4.43 15.34 2.36
CA PRO A 73 -4.43 15.70 0.95
C PRO A 73 -5.48 14.91 0.16
N SER A 74 -6.10 15.55 -0.83
CA SER A 74 -7.14 14.93 -1.64
C SER A 74 -6.62 13.74 -2.47
N GLY A 75 -7.51 12.81 -2.80
CA GLY A 75 -7.18 11.69 -3.69
C GLY A 75 -6.71 12.16 -5.07
N GLY A 76 -7.37 13.19 -5.64
CA GLY A 76 -7.03 13.76 -6.95
C GLY A 76 -5.59 14.26 -7.02
N ILE A 77 -5.17 15.10 -6.06
CA ILE A 77 -3.79 15.60 -6.04
C ILE A 77 -2.79 14.45 -5.86
N MET A 78 -3.13 13.39 -5.10
CA MET A 78 -2.28 12.21 -5.00
C MET A 78 -2.13 11.48 -6.34
N VAL A 79 -3.20 11.40 -7.14
CA VAL A 79 -3.16 10.82 -8.49
C VAL A 79 -2.22 11.63 -9.39
N ASP A 80 -2.26 12.95 -9.35
CA ASP A 80 -1.36 13.81 -10.16
C ASP A 80 0.11 13.58 -9.85
N TYR A 81 0.44 13.40 -8.56
CA TYR A 81 1.80 13.13 -8.11
C TYR A 81 2.25 11.67 -8.31
N GLY A 82 1.35 10.78 -8.77
CA GLY A 82 1.70 9.41 -9.14
C GLY A 82 1.21 8.33 -8.20
N ALA A 83 0.06 8.51 -7.55
CA ALA A 83 -0.57 7.46 -6.75
C ALA A 83 -0.85 6.21 -7.59
N LEU A 84 -0.91 5.08 -6.88
CA LEU A 84 -1.22 3.78 -7.43
C LEU A 84 -2.69 3.76 -7.84
N VAL A 85 -2.94 3.66 -9.14
CA VAL A 85 -4.28 3.58 -9.72
C VAL A 85 -4.27 2.51 -10.82
N GLY A 86 -5.05 1.45 -10.62
CA GLY A 86 -5.04 0.28 -11.52
C GLY A 86 -5.44 0.61 -12.95
N VAL A 87 -6.48 1.43 -13.15
CA VAL A 87 -6.92 1.83 -14.49
C VAL A 87 -5.84 2.63 -15.25
N LEU A 88 -5.10 3.51 -14.57
CA LEU A 88 -4.01 4.27 -15.19
C LEU A 88 -2.80 3.39 -15.52
N ILE A 89 -2.50 2.42 -14.64
CA ILE A 89 -1.40 1.47 -14.86
C ILE A 89 -1.64 0.64 -16.12
N VAL A 90 -2.85 0.13 -16.34
CA VAL A 90 -3.17 -0.64 -17.56
C VAL A 90 -3.21 0.21 -18.82
N ASN A 91 -3.43 1.52 -18.67
CA ASN A 91 -3.40 2.50 -19.76
C ASN A 91 -1.99 3.06 -20.04
N GLY A 92 -0.94 2.51 -19.40
CA GLY A 92 0.45 2.77 -19.74
C GLY A 92 1.24 3.52 -18.67
N GLU A 93 0.62 3.91 -17.56
CA GLU A 93 1.27 4.62 -16.45
C GLU A 93 1.89 3.65 -15.43
N TRP A 94 2.64 2.67 -15.91
CA TRP A 94 3.30 1.62 -15.10
C TRP A 94 4.27 2.18 -14.05
N TRP A 95 4.77 3.41 -14.26
CA TRP A 95 5.66 4.11 -13.33
C TRP A 95 4.98 4.39 -11.98
N ARG A 96 3.63 4.43 -11.94
CA ARG A 96 2.82 4.58 -10.72
C ARG A 96 3.10 3.51 -9.67
N LEU A 97 3.45 2.30 -10.11
CA LEU A 97 3.83 1.21 -9.21
C LEU A 97 5.04 1.55 -8.35
N LEU A 98 5.99 2.31 -8.90
CA LEU A 98 7.19 2.71 -8.19
C LEU A 98 6.98 4.03 -7.46
N THR A 99 6.39 5.03 -8.09
CA THR A 99 6.20 6.36 -7.47
C THR A 99 5.31 6.31 -6.24
N ALA A 100 4.23 5.52 -6.28
CA ALA A 100 3.31 5.39 -5.15
C ALA A 100 3.99 4.86 -3.88
N MET A 101 5.09 4.09 -4.00
CA MET A 101 5.86 3.62 -2.85
C MET A 101 6.54 4.76 -2.07
N PHE A 102 6.68 5.95 -2.67
CA PHE A 102 7.31 7.12 -2.07
C PHE A 102 6.34 8.25 -1.70
N LEU A 103 5.11 8.19 -2.18
CA LEU A 103 4.05 9.14 -1.85
C LEU A 103 3.41 8.79 -0.50
N HIS A 104 3.02 9.80 0.27
CA HIS A 104 2.37 9.62 1.57
C HIS A 104 1.25 10.65 1.76
N ALA A 105 0.04 10.18 2.04
CA ALA A 105 -1.10 11.02 2.38
C ALA A 105 -1.06 11.42 3.86
N GLY A 106 -0.49 12.59 4.17
CA GLY A 106 -0.50 13.16 5.51
C GLY A 106 0.70 12.85 6.41
N ILE A 107 0.90 13.70 7.42
CA ILE A 107 2.05 13.68 8.33
C ILE A 107 2.10 12.42 9.21
N PHE A 108 0.94 11.95 9.68
CA PHE A 108 0.87 10.74 10.49
C PHE A 108 1.23 9.50 9.66
N HIS A 109 0.74 9.44 8.42
CA HIS A 109 1.02 8.32 7.52
C HIS A 109 2.51 8.19 7.21
N ILE A 110 3.20 9.29 6.86
CA ILE A 110 4.65 9.26 6.68
C ILE A 110 5.39 8.99 7.99
N GLY A 111 4.97 9.61 9.11
CA GLY A 111 5.57 9.40 10.42
C GLY A 111 5.60 7.93 10.83
N PHE A 112 4.46 7.23 10.71
CA PHE A 112 4.38 5.81 11.00
C PHE A 112 5.22 4.95 10.06
N ASN A 113 5.17 5.21 8.75
CA ASN A 113 5.98 4.47 7.77
C ASN A 113 7.47 4.63 8.04
N MET A 114 7.93 5.86 8.31
CA MET A 114 9.34 6.13 8.56
C MET A 114 9.82 5.57 9.90
N TYR A 115 8.99 5.62 10.94
CA TYR A 115 9.28 4.95 12.21
C TYR A 115 9.40 3.43 12.03
N PHE A 116 8.46 2.83 11.29
CA PHE A 116 8.49 1.40 11.00
C PHE A 116 9.71 1.02 10.16
N LEU A 117 10.01 1.77 9.10
CA LEU A 117 11.18 1.59 8.24
C LEU A 117 12.48 1.75 9.04
N TRP A 118 12.53 2.69 9.98
CA TRP A 118 13.67 2.84 10.88
C TRP A 118 13.85 1.60 11.77
N GLN A 119 12.79 1.06 12.35
CA GLN A 119 12.90 -0.13 13.22
C GLN A 119 13.20 -1.40 12.43
N VAL A 120 12.31 -1.76 11.51
CA VAL A 120 12.36 -3.02 10.76
C VAL A 120 13.41 -2.96 9.66
N GLY A 121 13.54 -1.83 8.98
CA GLY A 121 14.48 -1.68 7.87
C GLY A 121 15.93 -1.81 8.30
N ARG A 122 16.34 -1.14 9.38
CA ARG A 122 17.72 -1.27 9.91
C ARG A 122 18.05 -2.70 10.32
N PHE A 123 17.08 -3.43 10.87
CA PHE A 123 17.27 -4.82 11.23
C PHE A 123 17.36 -5.71 9.99
N CYS A 124 16.45 -5.54 9.03
CA CYS A 124 16.42 -6.31 7.79
C CYS A 124 17.64 -6.04 6.90
N GLU A 125 18.15 -4.80 6.85
CA GLU A 125 19.36 -4.46 6.09
C GLU A 125 20.59 -5.16 6.66
N ARG A 126 20.71 -5.24 7.98
CA ARG A 126 21.77 -6.03 8.63
C ARG A 126 21.61 -7.53 8.40
N LEU A 127 20.37 -8.03 8.46
CA LEU A 127 20.07 -9.46 8.34
C LEU A 127 20.27 -9.99 6.91
N PHE A 128 19.74 -9.28 5.92
CA PHE A 128 19.72 -9.71 4.52
C PHE A 128 20.85 -9.09 3.68
N GLY A 129 21.59 -8.14 4.24
CA GLY A 129 22.51 -7.28 3.52
C GLY A 129 21.79 -6.31 2.59
N ARG A 130 22.48 -5.23 2.21
CA ARG A 130 21.95 -4.16 1.34
C ARG A 130 21.19 -4.65 0.10
N PRO A 131 21.74 -5.54 -0.73
CA PRO A 131 21.04 -5.96 -1.93
C PRO A 131 19.84 -6.87 -1.65
N GLY A 132 19.94 -7.78 -0.67
CA GLY A 132 18.82 -8.64 -0.28
C GLY A 132 17.67 -7.81 0.28
N TYR A 133 18.00 -6.85 1.14
CA TYR A 133 17.09 -5.85 1.67
C TYR A 133 16.39 -5.05 0.56
N LEU A 134 17.14 -4.48 -0.39
CA LEU A 134 16.56 -3.70 -1.48
C LEU A 134 15.66 -4.55 -2.38
N THR A 135 16.06 -5.80 -2.64
CA THR A 135 15.27 -6.75 -3.44
C THR A 135 13.95 -7.09 -2.76
N ILE A 136 13.97 -7.31 -1.43
CA ILE A 136 12.74 -7.55 -0.68
C ILE A 136 11.88 -6.28 -0.69
N TYR A 137 12.44 -5.12 -0.37
CA TYR A 137 11.70 -3.85 -0.33
C TYR A 137 11.03 -3.54 -1.66
N LEU A 138 11.78 -3.47 -2.76
CA LEU A 138 11.22 -3.18 -4.09
C LEU A 138 10.33 -4.32 -4.59
N GLY A 139 10.77 -5.58 -4.47
CA GLY A 139 10.02 -6.72 -4.99
C GLY A 139 8.66 -6.91 -4.33
N THR A 140 8.62 -6.81 -3.00
CA THR A 140 7.35 -6.92 -2.26
C THR A 140 6.48 -5.69 -2.46
N GLY A 141 7.05 -4.48 -2.49
CA GLY A 141 6.30 -3.25 -2.77
C GLY A 141 5.64 -3.25 -4.14
N LEU A 142 6.39 -3.59 -5.18
CA LEU A 142 5.86 -3.68 -6.55
C LEU A 142 4.79 -4.76 -6.65
N LEU A 143 5.04 -5.99 -6.19
CA LEU A 143 4.06 -7.08 -6.26
C LEU A 143 2.79 -6.77 -5.44
N ALA A 144 2.94 -6.15 -4.27
CA ALA A 144 1.81 -5.69 -3.46
C ALA A 144 0.99 -4.63 -4.19
N GLY A 145 1.63 -3.62 -4.76
CA GLY A 145 0.98 -2.58 -5.54
C GLY A 145 0.27 -3.14 -6.77
N MET A 146 0.84 -4.13 -7.45
CA MET A 146 0.21 -4.75 -8.61
C MET A 146 -1.05 -5.54 -8.25
N VAL A 147 -1.00 -6.33 -7.17
CA VAL A 147 -2.17 -7.09 -6.72
C VAL A 147 -3.24 -6.14 -6.19
N SER A 148 -2.87 -5.10 -5.44
CA SER A 148 -3.79 -4.06 -4.99
C SER A 148 -4.44 -3.34 -6.18
N ALA A 149 -3.65 -2.89 -7.15
CA ALA A 149 -4.15 -2.24 -8.37
C ALA A 149 -5.08 -3.14 -9.19
N ALA A 150 -4.91 -4.46 -9.17
CA ALA A 150 -5.84 -5.39 -9.81
C ALA A 150 -7.12 -5.61 -8.97
N TRP A 151 -7.05 -5.46 -7.65
CA TRP A 151 -8.15 -5.71 -6.72
C TRP A 151 -9.07 -4.50 -6.53
N THR A 152 -8.48 -3.32 -6.37
CA THR A 152 -9.13 -1.99 -6.20
C THR A 152 -8.57 -1.00 -7.23
N PRO A 153 -8.91 -1.20 -8.50
CA PRO A 153 -8.29 -0.52 -9.64
C PRO A 153 -8.64 0.96 -9.83
N THR A 154 -9.68 1.45 -9.15
CA THR A 154 -10.16 2.85 -9.17
C THR A 154 -10.03 3.54 -7.81
N ILE A 155 -9.36 2.91 -6.84
CA ILE A 155 -9.11 3.54 -5.53
C ILE A 155 -7.63 3.94 -5.50
N PRO A 156 -7.30 5.23 -5.42
CA PRO A 156 -5.92 5.68 -5.29
C PRO A 156 -5.30 5.14 -4.01
N SER A 157 -4.07 4.65 -4.12
CA SER A 157 -3.28 4.14 -2.99
C SER A 157 -1.87 4.72 -3.03
N VAL A 158 -1.32 5.04 -1.85
CA VAL A 158 0.03 5.58 -1.68
C VAL A 158 0.69 4.97 -0.45
N GLY A 159 2.01 4.96 -0.42
CA GLY A 159 2.80 4.61 0.76
C GLY A 159 3.77 3.46 0.55
N ALA A 160 4.83 3.48 1.34
CA ALA A 160 5.83 2.42 1.35
C ALA A 160 5.34 1.12 2.02
N SER A 161 4.16 1.13 2.64
CA SER A 161 3.73 0.12 3.60
C SER A 161 3.71 -1.30 3.05
N GLY A 162 3.32 -1.51 1.79
CA GLY A 162 3.39 -2.85 1.15
C GLY A 162 4.81 -3.44 1.19
N ALA A 163 5.83 -2.62 0.95
CA ALA A 163 7.23 -3.01 1.06
C ALA A 163 7.67 -3.22 2.53
N LEU A 164 7.16 -2.41 3.46
CA LEU A 164 7.46 -2.54 4.88
C LEU A 164 6.90 -3.85 5.47
N PHE A 165 5.66 -4.19 5.12
CA PHE A 165 5.07 -5.49 5.45
C PHE A 165 5.83 -6.63 4.80
N GLY A 166 6.34 -6.43 3.59
CA GLY A 166 7.23 -7.39 2.95
C GLY A 166 8.56 -7.61 3.66
N LEU A 167 9.23 -6.55 4.13
CA LEU A 167 10.43 -6.67 4.96
C LEU A 167 10.14 -7.43 6.25
N PHE A 168 9.04 -7.08 6.92
CA PHE A 168 8.64 -7.72 8.16
C PHE A 168 8.23 -9.19 7.95
N GLY A 169 7.49 -9.49 6.88
CA GLY A 169 7.17 -10.84 6.45
C GLY A 169 8.44 -11.65 6.19
N ALA A 170 9.41 -11.10 5.47
CA ALA A 170 10.69 -11.76 5.19
C ALA A 170 11.48 -12.07 6.47
N PHE A 171 11.51 -11.14 7.42
CA PHE A 171 12.07 -11.39 8.74
C PHE A 171 11.39 -12.58 9.43
N LEU A 172 10.05 -12.63 9.45
CA LEU A 172 9.31 -13.72 10.07
C LEU A 172 9.56 -15.05 9.35
N GLY A 173 9.49 -15.08 8.02
CA GLY A 173 9.75 -16.28 7.21
C GLY A 173 11.13 -16.86 7.44
N PHE A 174 12.15 -16.00 7.49
CA PHE A 174 13.51 -16.38 7.85
C PHE A 174 13.59 -16.98 9.26
N THR A 175 12.99 -16.29 10.24
CA THR A 175 12.98 -16.72 11.65
C THR A 175 12.27 -18.05 11.85
N LEU A 176 11.11 -18.24 11.22
CA LEU A 176 10.33 -19.48 11.31
C LEU A 176 11.07 -20.65 10.67
N ARG A 177 11.82 -20.43 9.59
CA ARG A 177 12.63 -21.47 8.96
C ARG A 177 13.81 -21.89 9.83
N ARG A 178 14.46 -20.92 10.50
CA ARG A 178 15.60 -21.14 11.41
C ARG A 178 15.22 -21.33 12.87
N ARG A 179 13.93 -21.52 13.17
CA ARG A 179 13.40 -21.58 14.55
C ARG A 179 14.08 -22.57 15.50
N ARG A 180 14.68 -23.64 14.96
CA ARG A 180 15.43 -24.65 15.75
C ARG A 180 16.85 -24.21 16.12
N SER A 181 17.39 -23.26 15.37
CA SER A 181 18.74 -22.70 15.54
C SER A 181 18.73 -21.34 16.24
N LEU A 182 17.55 -20.83 16.58
CA LEU A 182 17.36 -19.54 17.24
C LEU A 182 16.80 -19.76 18.66
N PRO A 183 17.08 -18.84 19.60
CA PRO A 183 16.49 -18.90 20.94
C PRO A 183 14.95 -18.94 20.86
N PRO A 184 14.27 -19.82 21.62
CA PRO A 184 12.81 -19.91 21.61
C PRO A 184 12.11 -18.59 21.93
N GLU A 185 12.70 -17.80 22.83
CA GLU A 185 12.20 -16.47 23.21
C GLU A 185 12.21 -15.50 22.03
N PHE A 186 13.27 -15.50 21.23
CA PHE A 186 13.36 -14.68 20.02
C PHE A 186 12.30 -15.07 18.99
N VAL A 187 12.08 -16.38 18.79
CA VAL A 187 11.04 -16.88 17.87
C VAL A 187 9.64 -16.50 18.38
N ARG A 188 9.40 -16.58 19.69
CA ARG A 188 8.14 -16.17 20.32
C ARG A 188 7.92 -14.67 20.14
N MET A 189 8.92 -13.84 20.38
CA MET A 189 8.88 -12.39 20.16
C MET A 189 8.55 -12.07 18.70
N ALA A 190 9.22 -12.69 17.73
CA ALA A 190 8.97 -12.47 16.32
C ALA A 190 7.52 -12.79 15.91
N LYS A 191 6.98 -13.92 16.41
CA LYS A 191 5.57 -14.30 16.19
C LYS A 191 4.60 -13.32 16.85
N MET A 192 4.89 -12.89 18.07
CA MET A 192 4.02 -11.97 18.81
C MET A 192 4.00 -10.59 18.15
N ASN A 193 5.15 -10.08 17.74
CA ASN A 193 5.24 -8.84 16.97
C ASN A 193 4.48 -8.96 15.65
N ALA A 194 4.49 -10.14 15.00
CA ALA A 194 3.71 -10.34 13.79
C ALA A 194 2.21 -10.34 14.03
N LEU A 195 1.76 -10.93 15.14
CA LEU A 195 0.37 -10.86 15.55
C LEU A 195 -0.05 -9.41 15.85
N ILE A 196 0.73 -8.70 16.68
CA ILE A 196 0.45 -7.31 17.07
C ILE A 196 0.41 -6.41 15.84
N LEU A 197 1.42 -6.49 14.96
CA LEU A 197 1.45 -5.68 13.76
C LEU A 197 0.31 -6.06 12.82
N GLY A 198 0.00 -7.35 12.64
CA GLY A 198 -1.13 -7.78 11.82
C GLY A 198 -2.47 -7.21 12.32
N VAL A 199 -2.73 -7.30 13.62
CA VAL A 199 -3.93 -6.72 14.25
C VAL A 199 -3.94 -5.21 14.09
N LEU A 200 -2.83 -4.54 14.40
CA LEU A 200 -2.72 -3.08 14.26
C LEU A 200 -2.95 -2.63 12.82
N SER A 201 -2.47 -3.39 11.83
CA SER A 201 -2.66 -3.08 10.40
C SER A 201 -4.12 -3.14 10.01
N VAL A 202 -4.84 -4.18 10.46
CA VAL A 202 -6.27 -4.32 10.20
C VAL A 202 -7.04 -3.19 10.89
N VAL A 203 -6.74 -2.91 12.17
CA VAL A 203 -7.40 -1.83 12.92
C VAL A 203 -7.17 -0.48 12.22
N ILE A 204 -5.92 -0.17 11.87
CA ILE A 204 -5.56 1.07 11.17
C ILE A 204 -6.23 1.15 9.80
N ALA A 205 -6.26 0.06 9.03
CA ALA A 205 -6.89 0.02 7.72
C ALA A 205 -8.43 0.15 7.76
N VAL A 206 -9.05 -0.24 8.88
CA VAL A 206 -10.48 -0.04 9.11
C VAL A 206 -10.79 1.38 9.60
N MET A 207 -9.88 1.98 10.38
CA MET A 207 -10.10 3.28 11.01
C MET A 207 -9.67 4.48 10.16
N ILE A 208 -8.76 4.27 9.20
CA ILE A 208 -8.22 5.34 8.35
C ILE A 208 -8.51 4.97 6.89
N PRO A 209 -9.45 5.68 6.23
CA PRO A 209 -9.71 5.53 4.81
C PRO A 209 -8.42 5.68 4.00
N ARG A 210 -8.36 5.08 2.80
CA ARG A 210 -7.19 5.10 1.88
C ARG A 210 -5.97 4.28 2.32
N ILE A 211 -6.02 3.55 3.43
CA ILE A 211 -4.97 2.58 3.78
C ILE A 211 -5.19 1.26 3.06
N ASP A 212 -4.18 0.85 2.29
CA ASP A 212 -4.25 -0.29 1.41
C ASP A 212 -3.98 -1.63 2.14
N LEU A 213 -5.05 -2.22 2.68
CA LEU A 213 -4.99 -3.51 3.36
C LEU A 213 -4.53 -4.64 2.43
N VAL A 214 -4.90 -4.60 1.15
CA VAL A 214 -4.52 -5.61 0.17
C VAL A 214 -3.01 -5.59 -0.01
N ALA A 215 -2.42 -4.41 -0.21
CA ALA A 215 -0.98 -4.25 -0.32
C ALA A 215 -0.25 -4.72 0.95
N HIS A 216 -0.80 -4.48 2.14
CA HIS A 216 -0.19 -4.95 3.40
C HIS A 216 -0.16 -6.48 3.47
N VAL A 217 -1.29 -7.13 3.21
CA VAL A 217 -1.42 -8.59 3.26
C VAL A 217 -0.53 -9.24 2.20
N VAL A 218 -0.59 -8.77 0.96
CA VAL A 218 0.21 -9.30 -0.14
C VAL A 218 1.69 -9.09 0.14
N GLY A 219 2.09 -7.88 0.54
CA GLY A 219 3.46 -7.56 0.93
C GLY A 219 3.98 -8.54 1.97
N PHE A 220 3.24 -8.72 3.07
CA PHE A 220 3.60 -9.65 4.14
C PHE A 220 3.75 -11.09 3.66
N VAL A 221 2.79 -11.62 2.89
CA VAL A 221 2.81 -13.01 2.40
C VAL A 221 3.97 -13.24 1.43
N VAL A 222 4.17 -12.35 0.46
CA VAL A 222 5.29 -12.43 -0.48
C VAL A 222 6.62 -12.32 0.26
N GLY A 223 6.73 -11.39 1.20
CA GLY A 223 7.87 -11.23 2.09
C GLY A 223 8.19 -12.51 2.84
N LEU A 224 7.18 -13.12 3.50
CA LEU A 224 7.31 -14.37 4.24
C LEU A 224 7.88 -15.49 3.37
N GLY A 225 7.37 -15.64 2.14
CA GLY A 225 7.89 -16.58 1.17
C GLY A 225 9.35 -16.31 0.81
N LEU A 226 9.70 -15.06 0.50
CA LEU A 226 11.07 -14.65 0.16
C LEU A 226 12.04 -14.89 1.33
N GLY A 227 11.68 -14.52 2.55
CA GLY A 227 12.51 -14.75 3.73
C GLY A 227 12.75 -16.22 4.02
N TYR A 228 11.72 -17.05 3.86
CA TYR A 228 11.84 -18.50 3.97
C TYR A 228 12.78 -19.06 2.90
N LEU A 229 12.64 -18.62 1.65
CA LEU A 229 13.48 -19.04 0.53
C LEU A 229 14.94 -18.61 0.72
N ILE A 230 15.19 -17.36 1.10
CA ILE A 230 16.52 -16.84 1.38
C ILE A 230 17.18 -17.66 2.49
N SER A 231 16.46 -17.96 3.56
CA SER A 231 16.99 -18.82 4.64
C SER A 231 17.41 -20.19 4.11
N LYS A 232 16.60 -20.81 3.23
CA LYS A 232 16.89 -22.11 2.62
C LYS A 232 18.12 -22.05 1.72
N LEU A 233 18.26 -20.99 0.93
CA LEU A 233 19.42 -20.80 0.04
C LEU A 233 20.71 -20.54 0.83
N ALA A 234 20.61 -19.88 1.98
CA ALA A 234 21.73 -19.59 2.89
C ALA A 234 22.19 -20.80 3.74
N GLU A 235 21.51 -21.96 3.68
CA GLU A 235 21.98 -23.21 4.32
C GLU A 235 23.11 -23.86 3.51
N ARG A 236 23.25 -23.53 2.22
CA ARG A 236 24.39 -23.99 1.42
C ARG A 236 25.61 -23.14 1.79
N PRO A 237 26.73 -23.76 2.24
CA PRO A 237 27.94 -23.01 2.54
C PRO A 237 28.42 -22.36 1.24
N VAL A 238 28.30 -21.04 1.16
CA VAL A 238 28.80 -20.27 0.02
C VAL A 238 30.32 -20.29 0.11
N LYS A 239 30.97 -20.88 -0.89
CA LYS A 239 32.42 -21.11 -0.88
C LYS A 239 33.20 -19.88 -1.33
N SER A 240 32.57 -18.93 -2.03
CA SER A 240 33.22 -17.73 -2.54
C SER A 240 32.28 -16.52 -2.64
N LYS A 241 32.85 -15.32 -2.67
CA LYS A 241 32.10 -14.08 -2.95
C LYS A 241 31.38 -14.11 -4.30
N GLN A 242 31.94 -14.80 -5.29
CA GLN A 242 31.33 -14.97 -6.61
C GLN A 242 30.06 -15.82 -6.54
N GLU A 243 30.06 -16.89 -5.75
CA GLU A 243 28.90 -17.76 -5.56
C GLU A 243 27.77 -17.02 -4.82
N ALA A 244 28.09 -16.22 -3.78
CA ALA A 244 27.11 -15.34 -3.12
C ALA A 244 26.47 -14.38 -4.13
N ARG A 245 27.29 -13.74 -4.97
CA ARG A 245 26.81 -12.79 -5.98
C ARG A 245 25.93 -13.46 -7.03
N ALA A 246 26.30 -14.66 -7.48
CA ALA A 246 25.50 -15.42 -8.44
C ALA A 246 24.15 -15.85 -7.84
N LEU A 247 24.13 -16.28 -6.59
CA LEU A 247 22.90 -16.62 -5.88
C LEU A 247 22.00 -15.40 -5.71
N GLN A 248 22.57 -14.27 -5.32
CA GLN A 248 21.87 -13.00 -5.20
C GLN A 248 21.25 -12.58 -6.54
N LEU A 249 22.03 -12.61 -7.63
CA LEU A 249 21.54 -12.30 -8.97
C LEU A 249 20.38 -13.22 -9.39
N LYS A 250 20.40 -14.50 -9.03
CA LYS A 250 19.27 -15.42 -9.28
C LYS A 250 18.02 -15.02 -8.51
N VAL A 251 18.16 -14.60 -7.25
CA VAL A 251 17.02 -14.11 -6.45
C VAL A 251 16.47 -12.82 -7.07
N VAL A 252 17.32 -11.86 -7.41
CA VAL A 252 16.92 -10.61 -8.08
C VAL A 252 16.21 -10.90 -9.40
N ALA A 253 16.80 -11.75 -10.25
CA ALA A 253 16.21 -12.13 -11.53
C ALA A 253 14.86 -12.86 -11.35
N GLY A 254 14.73 -13.72 -10.33
CA GLY A 254 13.48 -14.39 -10.01
C GLY A 254 12.38 -13.42 -9.58
N VAL A 255 12.70 -12.45 -8.72
CA VAL A 255 11.77 -11.39 -8.32
C VAL A 255 11.40 -10.49 -9.50
N ALA A 256 12.36 -10.10 -10.32
CA ALA A 256 12.12 -9.31 -11.53
C ALA A 256 11.24 -10.06 -12.53
N ALA A 257 11.49 -11.36 -12.75
CA ALA A 257 10.67 -12.19 -13.61
C ALA A 257 9.25 -12.37 -13.07
N ALA A 258 9.08 -12.60 -11.75
CA ALA A 258 7.76 -12.67 -11.13
C ALA A 258 7.00 -11.36 -11.30
N THR A 259 7.68 -10.22 -11.07
CA THR A 259 7.11 -8.88 -11.28
C THR A 259 6.71 -8.70 -12.75
N ALA A 260 7.57 -9.05 -13.70
CA ALA A 260 7.26 -8.97 -15.13
C ALA A 260 6.08 -9.87 -15.54
N VAL A 261 5.97 -11.07 -14.99
CA VAL A 261 4.84 -11.98 -15.25
C VAL A 261 3.54 -11.37 -14.73
N VAL A 262 3.52 -10.82 -13.51
CA VAL A 262 2.31 -10.17 -12.99
C VAL A 262 1.99 -8.91 -13.82
N LEU A 263 3.01 -8.19 -14.33
CA LEU A 263 2.82 -6.98 -15.16
C LEU A 263 2.17 -7.36 -16.48
N VAL A 264 2.71 -8.37 -17.14
CA VAL A 264 2.20 -8.86 -18.43
C VAL A 264 0.84 -9.53 -18.26
N ALA A 265 0.64 -10.36 -17.23
CA ALA A 265 -0.64 -10.96 -16.94
C ALA A 265 -1.70 -9.91 -16.60
N GLY A 266 -1.34 -8.87 -15.84
CA GLY A 266 -2.20 -7.71 -15.59
C GLY A 266 -2.54 -6.96 -16.87
N ALA A 267 -1.54 -6.62 -17.69
CA ALA A 267 -1.73 -5.91 -18.95
C ALA A 267 -2.55 -6.71 -20.00
N LEU A 268 -2.41 -8.03 -20.02
CA LEU A 268 -3.14 -8.92 -20.94
C LEU A 268 -4.52 -9.33 -20.41
N GLY A 269 -4.69 -9.38 -19.09
CA GLY A 269 -5.90 -9.87 -18.42
C GLY A 269 -6.88 -8.79 -17.98
N LEU A 270 -6.43 -7.53 -17.88
CA LEU A 270 -7.30 -6.41 -17.56
C LEU A 270 -7.92 -5.88 -18.86
N PRO A 271 -9.27 -5.80 -18.95
CA PRO A 271 -9.88 -5.07 -20.05
C PRO A 271 -9.29 -3.65 -20.11
N ARG A 272 -9.17 -3.04 -21.28
CA ARG A 272 -8.90 -1.59 -21.33
C ARG A 272 -10.12 -0.88 -20.80
N TRP A 273 -9.97 -0.18 -19.69
CA TRP A 273 -11.07 0.51 -19.03
C TRP A 273 -11.05 1.97 -19.39
N ASP A 274 -12.25 2.54 -19.44
CA ASP A 274 -12.39 3.98 -19.52
C ASP A 274 -11.84 4.57 -18.23
N ASP A 275 -10.91 5.52 -18.37
CA ASP A 275 -10.39 6.26 -17.24
C ASP A 275 -11.50 7.19 -16.71
N PRO A 276 -12.01 6.96 -15.49
CA PRO A 276 -13.15 7.72 -15.00
C PRO A 276 -12.73 9.06 -14.39
N TYR A 277 -11.47 9.24 -14.00
CA TYR A 277 -11.06 10.40 -13.21
C TYR A 277 -11.23 11.74 -13.94
N PRO A 278 -10.81 11.89 -15.21
CA PRO A 278 -11.01 13.15 -15.92
C PRO A 278 -12.50 13.51 -16.08
N LYS A 279 -13.37 12.50 -16.15
CA LYS A 279 -14.82 12.71 -16.24
C LYS A 279 -15.43 13.08 -14.89
N ILE A 280 -15.01 12.42 -13.81
CA ILE A 280 -15.45 12.74 -12.45
C ILE A 280 -15.01 14.15 -12.07
N GLU A 281 -13.75 14.51 -12.36
CA GLU A 281 -13.21 15.84 -12.09
C GLU A 281 -13.93 16.92 -12.91
N ALA A 282 -14.10 16.72 -14.22
CA ALA A 282 -14.86 17.66 -15.04
C ALA A 282 -16.33 17.79 -14.59
N ALA A 283 -16.95 16.69 -14.16
CA ALA A 283 -18.31 16.73 -13.61
C ALA A 283 -18.37 17.49 -12.29
N TYR A 284 -17.40 17.27 -11.41
CA TYR A 284 -17.26 17.98 -10.14
C TYR A 284 -17.04 19.48 -10.35
N ASP A 285 -16.15 19.88 -11.25
CA ASP A 285 -15.88 21.29 -11.54
C ASP A 285 -17.12 22.03 -12.05
N ARG A 286 -17.87 21.39 -12.97
CA ARG A 286 -19.15 21.95 -13.45
C ARG A 286 -20.18 22.06 -12.33
N TYR A 287 -20.29 21.03 -11.50
CA TYR A 287 -21.19 21.03 -10.33
C TYR A 287 -20.80 22.11 -9.32
N HIS A 288 -19.52 22.24 -9.01
CA HIS A 288 -19.01 23.24 -8.07
C HIS A 288 -19.27 24.66 -8.56
N ALA A 289 -19.14 24.92 -9.86
CA ALA A 289 -19.50 26.21 -10.45
C ALA A 289 -21.00 26.53 -10.27
N VAL A 290 -21.87 25.54 -10.45
CA VAL A 290 -23.32 25.66 -10.19
C VAL A 290 -23.58 25.94 -8.71
N GLU A 291 -22.94 25.21 -7.80
CA GLU A 291 -23.08 25.45 -6.35
C GLU A 291 -22.71 26.87 -5.96
N LEU A 292 -21.59 27.39 -6.46
CA LEU A 292 -21.17 28.77 -6.20
C LEU A 292 -22.18 29.78 -6.75
N ALA A 293 -22.71 29.57 -7.95
CA ALA A 293 -23.73 30.44 -8.55
C ALA A 293 -25.04 30.38 -7.77
N TYR A 294 -25.44 29.20 -7.31
CA TYR A 294 -26.64 28.95 -6.53
C TYR A 294 -26.55 29.58 -5.13
N ILE A 295 -25.42 29.43 -4.44
CA ILE A 295 -25.14 30.09 -3.16
C ILE A 295 -25.14 31.61 -3.33
N ALA A 296 -24.53 32.12 -4.41
CA ALA A 296 -24.47 33.55 -4.69
C ALA A 296 -25.85 34.16 -5.01
N ALA A 297 -26.79 33.38 -5.55
CA ALA A 297 -28.17 33.82 -5.75
C ALA A 297 -28.90 34.07 -4.42
N GLY A 298 -28.50 33.41 -3.33
CA GLY A 298 -29.05 33.64 -2.00
C GLY A 298 -30.56 33.43 -1.95
N GLU A 299 -31.28 34.39 -1.36
CA GLU A 299 -32.75 34.39 -1.25
C GLU A 299 -33.47 35.07 -2.44
N ASP A 300 -32.72 35.56 -3.44
CA ASP A 300 -33.31 36.20 -4.62
C ASP A 300 -34.01 35.15 -5.50
N VAL A 301 -35.33 35.16 -5.50
CA VAL A 301 -36.16 34.16 -6.19
C VAL A 301 -35.94 34.20 -7.71
N GLU A 302 -35.85 35.37 -8.32
CA GLU A 302 -35.67 35.49 -9.77
C GLU A 302 -34.29 34.97 -10.17
N ARG A 303 -33.25 35.35 -9.41
CA ARG A 303 -31.90 34.88 -9.65
C ARG A 303 -31.75 33.37 -9.42
N ARG A 304 -32.42 32.81 -8.41
CA ARG A 304 -32.44 31.36 -8.16
C ARG A 304 -33.10 30.60 -9.30
N ILE A 305 -34.24 31.08 -9.80
CA ILE A 305 -34.91 30.48 -10.95
C ILE A 305 -33.98 30.45 -12.16
N GLU A 306 -33.32 31.57 -12.47
CA GLU A 306 -32.37 31.67 -13.58
C GLU A 306 -31.20 30.69 -13.42
N VAL A 307 -30.56 30.64 -12.25
CA VAL A 307 -29.45 29.71 -11.99
C VAL A 307 -29.90 28.26 -12.11
N ILE A 308 -31.07 27.91 -11.58
CA ILE A 308 -31.58 26.54 -11.64
C ILE A 308 -31.86 26.11 -13.07
N GLU A 309 -32.56 26.95 -13.83
CA GLU A 309 -33.02 26.62 -15.19
C GLU A 309 -31.89 26.66 -16.22
N GLU A 310 -31.02 27.67 -16.15
CA GLU A 310 -30.00 27.89 -17.18
C GLU A 310 -28.68 27.16 -16.88
N GLN A 311 -28.41 26.82 -15.62
CA GLN A 311 -27.13 26.22 -15.21
C GLN A 311 -27.32 24.89 -14.51
N ALA A 312 -28.10 24.84 -13.43
CA ALA A 312 -28.12 23.67 -12.55
C ALA A 312 -28.69 22.43 -13.24
N LEU A 313 -29.90 22.52 -13.80
CA LEU A 313 -30.54 21.38 -14.48
C LEU A 313 -29.73 20.88 -15.69
N PRO A 314 -29.26 21.75 -16.62
CA PRO A 314 -28.41 21.31 -17.72
C PRO A 314 -27.12 20.61 -17.27
N VAL A 315 -26.47 21.10 -16.21
CA VAL A 315 -25.24 20.49 -15.67
C VAL A 315 -25.53 19.14 -15.02
N MET A 316 -26.64 19.00 -14.28
CA MET A 316 -27.01 17.71 -13.67
C MET A 316 -27.27 16.66 -14.76
N ASP A 317 -28.04 17.02 -15.80
CA ASP A 317 -28.32 16.14 -16.94
C ASP A 317 -27.02 15.74 -17.67
N GLN A 318 -26.12 16.71 -17.91
CA GLN A 318 -24.83 16.44 -18.54
C GLN A 318 -23.98 15.50 -17.69
N ASN A 319 -23.87 15.76 -16.38
CA ASN A 319 -23.09 14.93 -15.47
C ASN A 319 -23.65 13.51 -15.37
N GLN A 320 -24.97 13.36 -15.29
CA GLN A 320 -25.65 12.08 -15.28
C GLN A 320 -25.44 11.31 -16.59
N ALA A 321 -25.48 11.99 -17.74
CA ALA A 321 -25.21 11.36 -19.03
C ALA A 321 -23.75 10.92 -19.18
N GLU A 322 -22.79 11.75 -18.75
CA GLU A 322 -21.36 11.47 -18.87
C GLU A 322 -20.88 10.34 -17.95
N LEU A 323 -21.40 10.28 -16.71
CA LEU A 323 -21.04 9.26 -15.72
C LEU A 323 -21.93 8.01 -15.78
N GLY A 324 -23.22 8.19 -16.12
CA GLY A 324 -24.19 7.11 -16.30
C GLY A 324 -24.04 6.37 -17.64
N ALA A 325 -23.35 6.94 -18.62
CA ALA A 325 -22.86 6.20 -19.77
C ALA A 325 -22.00 5.03 -19.27
N ALA A 326 -22.34 3.80 -19.69
CA ALA A 326 -21.73 2.56 -19.21
C ALA A 326 -20.20 2.55 -19.42
N MET A 327 -19.46 3.15 -18.50
CA MET A 327 -18.00 3.08 -18.45
C MET A 327 -17.62 1.62 -18.30
N LYS A 328 -16.60 1.19 -19.02
CA LYS A 328 -16.07 -0.18 -18.92
C LYS A 328 -15.30 -0.35 -17.61
N LEU A 329 -16.01 -0.33 -16.49
CA LEU A 329 -15.49 -0.52 -15.15
C LEU A 329 -15.99 -1.86 -14.56
N PRO A 330 -15.17 -2.56 -13.78
CA PRO A 330 -15.62 -3.71 -13.01
C PRO A 330 -16.74 -3.33 -12.06
N ALA A 331 -17.66 -4.27 -11.79
CA ALA A 331 -18.76 -4.06 -10.85
C ALA A 331 -18.30 -3.57 -9.46
N ARG A 332 -17.16 -4.06 -8.95
CA ARG A 332 -16.58 -3.64 -7.66
C ARG A 332 -15.97 -2.23 -7.66
N SER A 333 -15.81 -1.62 -8.83
CA SER A 333 -15.14 -0.35 -9.04
C SER A 333 -16.10 0.72 -9.60
N ARG A 334 -17.38 0.36 -9.75
CA ARG A 334 -18.44 1.29 -10.12
C ARG A 334 -19.01 2.03 -8.91
N GLU A 335 -18.75 1.60 -7.68
CA GLU A 335 -19.34 2.20 -6.48
C GLU A 335 -19.19 3.72 -6.41
N THR A 336 -17.98 4.27 -6.59
CA THR A 336 -17.76 5.72 -6.60
C THR A 336 -18.52 6.40 -7.75
N VAL A 337 -18.51 5.81 -8.94
CA VAL A 337 -19.22 6.35 -10.11
C VAL A 337 -20.73 6.29 -9.89
N ASP A 338 -21.24 5.22 -9.30
CA ASP A 338 -22.64 4.99 -9.00
C ASP A 338 -23.09 5.96 -7.89
N GLN A 339 -22.25 6.25 -6.89
CA GLN A 339 -22.48 7.28 -5.87
C GLN A 339 -22.60 8.67 -6.49
N TRP A 340 -21.64 9.07 -7.33
CA TRP A 340 -21.69 10.35 -8.04
C TRP A 340 -22.88 10.43 -8.99
N THR A 341 -23.17 9.35 -9.73
CA THR A 341 -24.33 9.29 -10.63
C THR A 341 -25.64 9.43 -9.85
N ARG A 342 -25.76 8.78 -8.69
CA ARG A 342 -26.91 8.92 -7.79
C ARG A 342 -27.01 10.32 -7.20
N HIS A 343 -25.88 10.91 -6.81
CA HIS A 343 -25.83 12.28 -6.30
C HIS A 343 -26.37 13.26 -7.34
N TYR A 344 -25.88 13.21 -8.58
CA TYR A 344 -26.33 14.12 -9.64
C TYR A 344 -27.81 13.90 -10.01
N ASP A 345 -28.30 12.66 -9.98
CA ASP A 345 -29.72 12.36 -10.18
C ASP A 345 -30.61 12.99 -9.08
N LEU A 346 -30.22 12.84 -7.81
CA LEU A 346 -30.93 13.44 -6.67
C LEU A 346 -30.87 14.98 -6.69
N ARG A 347 -29.70 15.57 -7.01
CA ARG A 347 -29.55 17.02 -7.18
C ARG A 347 -30.44 17.55 -8.31
N GLY A 348 -30.49 16.84 -9.44
CA GLY A 348 -31.36 17.20 -10.56
C GLY A 348 -32.84 17.20 -10.17
N GLN A 349 -33.29 16.16 -9.47
CA GLN A 349 -34.65 16.08 -8.92
C GLN A 349 -34.94 17.21 -7.93
N ALA A 350 -33.99 17.51 -7.02
CA ALA A 350 -34.13 18.58 -6.04
C ALA A 350 -34.29 19.95 -6.71
N PHE A 351 -33.41 20.28 -7.67
CA PHE A 351 -33.48 21.53 -8.42
C PHE A 351 -34.78 21.64 -9.25
N ALA A 352 -35.22 20.58 -9.89
CA ALA A 352 -36.48 20.58 -10.64
C ALA A 352 -37.67 20.84 -9.73
N LYS A 353 -37.66 20.24 -8.53
CA LYS A 353 -38.70 20.40 -7.53
C LYS A 353 -38.72 21.79 -6.91
N GLU A 354 -37.54 22.34 -6.68
CA GLU A 354 -37.37 23.71 -6.21
C GLU A 354 -37.87 24.72 -7.24
N LEU A 355 -37.54 24.52 -8.52
CA LEU A 355 -38.03 25.36 -9.61
C LEU A 355 -39.57 25.36 -9.68
N GLU A 356 -40.21 24.20 -9.51
CA GLU A 356 -41.66 24.07 -9.39
C GLU A 356 -42.20 24.89 -8.20
N GLY A 357 -41.59 24.74 -7.02
CA GLY A 357 -41.98 25.45 -5.81
C GLY A 357 -41.85 26.96 -5.91
N LEU A 358 -40.75 27.46 -6.49
CA LEU A 358 -40.50 28.89 -6.67
C LEU A 358 -41.46 29.52 -7.68
N ARG A 359 -41.74 28.85 -8.80
CA ARG A 359 -42.67 29.36 -9.83
C ARG A 359 -44.12 29.37 -9.38
N ASN A 360 -44.53 28.37 -8.61
CA ASN A 360 -45.92 28.20 -8.16
C ASN A 360 -46.18 28.74 -6.76
N ASN A 361 -45.14 29.25 -6.07
CA ASN A 361 -45.17 29.62 -4.66
C ASN A 361 -45.71 28.47 -3.78
N ASP A 362 -45.26 27.25 -4.04
CA ASP A 362 -45.68 26.04 -3.34
C ASP A 362 -44.66 25.65 -2.25
N PRO A 363 -44.95 25.90 -0.96
CA PRO A 363 -44.02 25.59 0.12
C PRO A 363 -43.79 24.09 0.33
N ARG A 364 -44.70 23.22 -0.14
CA ARG A 364 -44.50 21.76 -0.06
C ARG A 364 -43.43 21.32 -1.03
N ALA A 365 -43.47 21.82 -2.27
CA ALA A 365 -42.45 21.54 -3.26
C ALA A 365 -41.06 22.03 -2.81
N ILE A 366 -40.97 23.20 -2.17
CA ILE A 366 -39.71 23.68 -1.57
C ILE A 366 -39.21 22.72 -0.47
N SER A 367 -40.08 22.29 0.45
CA SER A 367 -39.69 21.35 1.51
C SER A 367 -39.27 19.98 0.96
N GLU A 368 -39.91 19.49 -0.09
CA GLU A 368 -39.52 18.26 -0.78
C GLU A 368 -38.17 18.41 -1.49
N ALA A 369 -37.90 19.57 -2.11
CA ALA A 369 -36.61 19.88 -2.71
C ALA A 369 -35.48 19.90 -1.68
N GLU A 370 -35.70 20.52 -0.52
CA GLU A 370 -34.73 20.53 0.59
C GLU A 370 -34.39 19.12 1.07
N ALA A 371 -35.39 18.24 1.18
CA ALA A 371 -35.17 16.84 1.55
C ALA A 371 -34.33 16.09 0.51
N LEU A 372 -34.59 16.31 -0.79
CA LEU A 372 -33.81 15.72 -1.88
C LEU A 372 -32.38 16.26 -1.92
N HIS A 373 -32.18 17.56 -1.66
CA HIS A 373 -30.83 18.16 -1.54
C HIS A 373 -30.04 17.49 -0.40
N ALA A 374 -30.68 17.25 0.75
CA ALA A 374 -30.04 16.56 1.88
C ALA A 374 -29.74 15.08 1.56
N GLU A 375 -30.65 14.36 0.89
CA GLU A 375 -30.41 12.98 0.45
C GLU A 375 -29.25 12.92 -0.57
N ALA A 376 -29.17 13.89 -1.48
CA ALA A 376 -28.08 13.97 -2.46
C ALA A 376 -26.72 14.09 -1.77
N MET A 377 -26.60 14.95 -0.75
CA MET A 377 -25.36 15.05 0.02
C MET A 377 -25.04 13.76 0.76
N ALA A 378 -26.04 13.11 1.36
CA ALA A 378 -25.86 11.82 2.01
C ALA A 378 -25.41 10.70 1.04
N ALA A 379 -25.72 10.80 -0.25
CA ALA A 379 -25.35 9.81 -1.26
C ALA A 379 -23.85 9.78 -1.58
N LEU A 380 -23.12 10.88 -1.34
CA LEU A 380 -21.66 10.94 -1.51
C LEU A 380 -20.88 10.39 -0.30
N GLY A 381 -21.58 10.02 0.78
CA GLY A 381 -20.95 9.78 2.08
C GLY A 381 -20.57 11.11 2.75
N ASP A 382 -20.13 11.06 4.02
CA ASP A 382 -19.55 12.24 4.66
C ASP A 382 -18.27 12.58 3.87
N GLU A 383 -18.22 13.73 3.19
CA GLU A 383 -17.09 14.18 2.33
C GLU A 383 -15.77 14.44 3.12
N SER A 384 -15.63 13.84 4.30
CA SER A 384 -14.39 13.71 5.06
C SER A 384 -13.56 12.47 4.72
N GLU A 385 -13.96 11.62 3.76
CA GLU A 385 -13.26 10.36 3.41
C GLU A 385 -12.48 10.38 2.09
#